data_AF-B7KC05-F1
#
_entry.id   AF-B7KC05-F1
#
_cell.length_a   1.000
_cell.length_b   1.000
_cell.length_c   1.000
_cell.angle_alpha   90.00
_cell.angle_beta   90.00
_cell.angle_gamma   90.00
#
_symmetry.space_group_name_H-M   'P 1'
#
loop_
_entity.id
_entity.type
_entity.pdbx_description
1 polymer ?
#
loop_
_entity_poly.entity_id
_entity_poly.type
_entity_poly.pdbx_seq_one_letter_code
_entity_poly.pdbx_strand_id
1 'polypeptide(L)' 'MKYAVDPESIEAYRMRVYMLSQELKKETNPKSRVMTAMYLAEAATTLARLELLESQKIDTDSELSVKMVGTAQDL' A
#
# COMPACT_ATOMS: atom_id res chain seq x y z
N MET A 1 -9.57 -9.35 22.17
CA MET A 1 -9.44 -9.73 20.75
C MET A 1 -8.15 -9.10 20.22
N LYS A 2 -7.19 -9.91 19.79
CA LYS A 2 -5.93 -9.40 19.23
C LYS A 2 -6.23 -9.11 17.76
N TYR A 3 -6.52 -7.85 17.42
CA TYR A 3 -6.61 -7.43 16.02
C TYR A 3 -5.21 -7.54 15.43
N ALA A 4 -4.87 -8.74 14.94
CA ALA A 4 -3.70 -8.90 14.11
C ALA A 4 -4.02 -8.17 12.80
N VAL A 5 -3.35 -7.05 12.56
CA VAL A 5 -3.30 -6.46 11.22
C VAL A 5 -2.80 -7.57 10.30
N ASP A 6 -3.55 -7.84 9.23
CA ASP A 6 -3.13 -8.81 8.22
C ASP A 6 -1.74 -8.40 7.72
N PRO A 7 -0.71 -9.26 7.86
CA PRO A 7 0.66 -8.92 7.49
C PRO A 7 0.81 -8.56 6.00
N GLU A 8 -0.14 -8.96 5.15
CA GLU A 8 -0.16 -8.68 3.72
C GLU A 8 -1.03 -7.46 3.35
N SER A 9 -1.60 -6.76 4.35
CA SER A 9 -2.42 -5.57 4.12
C SER A 9 -1.60 -4.34 3.72
N ILE A 10 -2.25 -3.39 3.04
CA ILE A 10 -1.69 -2.07 2.72
C ILE A 10 -1.14 -1.39 3.99
N GLU A 11 -1.90 -1.43 5.10
CA GLU A 11 -1.49 -0.81 6.36
C GLU A 11 -0.24 -1.46 6.96
N ALA A 12 -0.14 -2.80 6.90
CA ALA A 12 1.07 -3.50 7.32
C ALA A 12 2.30 -3.07 6.51
N TYR A 13 2.14 -2.92 5.18
CA TYR A 13 3.21 -2.46 4.31
C TYR A 13 3.58 -0.99 4.52
N ARG A 14 2.62 -0.10 4.78
CA ARG A 14 2.88 1.30 5.19
C ARG A 14 3.75 1.35 6.45
N MET A 15 3.36 0.58 7.46
CA MET A 15 4.10 0.48 8.71
C MET A 15 5.50 -0.10 8.51
N ARG A 16 5.66 -1.14 7.67
CA ARG A 16 6.95 -1.75 7.35
C ARG A 16 7.88 -0.77 6.64
N VAL A 17 7.39 -0.01 5.65
CA VAL A 17 8.16 1.05 4.98
C VAL A 17 8.60 2.12 5.98
N TYR A 18 7.70 2.56 6.86
CA TYR A 18 8.04 3.54 7.89
C TYR A 18 9.15 3.01 8.81
N MET A 19 8.99 1.82 9.41
CA MET A 19 9.99 1.25 10.32
C MET A 19 11.36 1.07 9.65
N LEU A 20 11.40 0.46 8.47
CA LEU A 20 12.64 0.22 7.73
C LEU A 20 13.34 1.53 7.33
N SER A 21 12.59 2.60 7.03
CA SER A 21 13.16 3.92 6.77
C SER A 21 13.87 4.51 8.00
N GLN A 22 13.29 4.31 9.19
CA GLN A 22 13.88 4.77 10.45
C GLN A 22 15.10 3.95 10.84
N GLU A 23 15.07 2.64 10.61
CA GLU A 23 16.21 1.75 10.81
C GLU A 23 17.36 2.11 9.87
N LEU A 24 17.07 2.29 8.58
CA LEU A 24 18.08 2.66 7.58
C LEU A 24 18.79 3.96 7.94
N LYS A 25 18.05 4.95 8.44
CA LYS A 25 18.59 6.25 8.88
C LYS A 25 19.52 6.13 10.09
N LYS A 26 19.27 5.17 10.99
CA LYS A 26 20.02 5.00 12.24
C LYS A 26 21.20 4.02 12.10
N GLU A 27 21.16 3.12 11.12
CA GLU A 27 22.16 2.05 10.95
C GLU A 27 23.52 2.58 10.45
N THR A 28 24.57 2.27 11.22
CA THR A 28 25.94 2.71 10.94
C THR A 28 26.74 1.63 10.21
N ASN A 29 26.44 0.36 10.42
CA ASN A 29 27.10 -0.77 9.80
C ASN A 29 26.73 -0.87 8.31
N PRO A 30 27.70 -0.78 7.38
CA PRO A 30 27.40 -0.84 5.94
C PRO A 30 26.74 -2.13 5.49
N LYS A 31 27.10 -3.28 6.08
CA LYS A 31 26.54 -4.58 5.72
C LYS A 31 25.07 -4.67 6.12
N SER A 32 24.74 -4.26 7.34
CA SER A 32 23.36 -4.19 7.82
C SER A 32 22.55 -3.18 7.01
N ARG A 33 23.14 -2.01 6.72
CA ARG A 33 22.48 -0.95 5.96
C ARG A 33 22.06 -1.39 4.55
N VAL A 34 22.89 -2.20 3.86
CA VAL A 34 22.50 -2.79 2.57
C VAL A 34 21.28 -3.68 2.72
N MET A 35 21.26 -4.57 3.72
CA MET A 35 20.12 -5.46 3.94
C MET A 35 18.84 -4.68 4.27
N THR A 36 18.91 -3.69 5.16
CA THR A 36 17.77 -2.82 5.49
C THR A 36 17.27 -2.07 4.25
N ALA A 37 18.17 -1.56 3.40
CA ALA A 37 17.80 -0.88 2.17
C ALA A 37 17.09 -1.83 1.17
N MET A 38 17.56 -3.07 1.05
CA MET A 38 16.92 -4.08 0.20
C MET A 38 15.49 -4.40 0.69
N TYR A 39 15.32 -4.65 1.99
CA TYR A 39 13.98 -4.90 2.55
C TYR A 39 13.07 -3.69 2.42
N LEU A 40 13.61 -2.47 2.57
CA LEU A 40 12.84 -1.24 2.38
C LEU A 40 12.34 -1.13 0.93
N ALA A 41 13.20 -1.41 -0.05
CA ALA A 41 12.84 -1.35 -1.46
C ALA A 41 11.76 -2.39 -1.83
N GLU A 42 11.87 -3.61 -1.32
CA GLU A 42 10.88 -4.67 -1.52
C GLU A 42 9.52 -4.30 -0.90
N ALA A 43 9.52 -3.79 0.34
CA ALA A 43 8.30 -3.35 1.02
C ALA A 43 7.65 -2.16 0.29
N ALA A 44 8.45 -1.18 -0.15
CA ALA A 44 7.96 -0.02 -0.89
C ALA A 44 7.36 -0.40 -2.26
N THR A 45 8.01 -1.32 -2.98
CA THR A 45 7.52 -1.82 -4.27
C THR A 45 6.21 -2.57 -4.10
N THR A 46 6.11 -3.42 -3.08
CA THR A 46 4.87 -4.14 -2.79
C THR A 46 3.76 -3.17 -2.39
N LEU A 47 4.05 -2.20 -1.52
CA LEU A 47 3.09 -1.16 -1.14
C LEU A 47 2.58 -0.40 -2.36
N ALA A 48 3.46 0.05 -3.26
CA ALA A 48 3.09 0.77 -4.47
C ALA A 48 2.12 -0.04 -5.36
N ARG A 49 2.37 -1.35 -5.51
CA ARG A 49 1.47 -2.25 -6.25
C ARG A 49 0.09 -2.35 -5.57
N LEU A 50 0.06 -2.49 -4.25
CA LEU A 50 -1.21 -2.61 -3.52
C LEU A 50 -2.02 -1.30 -3.57
N GLU A 51 -1.37 -0.15 -3.40
CA GLU A 51 -2.01 1.17 -3.48
C GLU A 51 -2.53 1.45 -4.90
N LEU A 52 -1.83 1.02 -5.94
CA LEU A 52 -2.31 1.10 -7.33
C LEU A 52 -3.58 0.26 -7.53
N LEU A 53 -3.61 -0.96 -7.01
CA LEU A 53 -4.80 -1.81 -7.09
C LEU A 53 -5.96 -1.20 -6.30
N GLU A 54 -5.69 -0.59 -5.16
CA GLU A 54 -6.70 0.09 -4.35
C GLU A 54 -7.24 1.34 -5.06
N SER A 55 -6.37 2.14 -5.69
CA SER A 55 -6.81 3.33 -6.44
C SER A 55 -7.68 2.97 -7.63
N GLN A 56 -7.37 1.88 -8.34
CA GLN A 56 -8.18 1.40 -9.46
C GLN A 56 -9.59 0.97 -9.05
N LYS A 57 -9.79 0.46 -7.81
CA LYS A 57 -11.14 0.16 -7.29
C LYS A 57 -11.97 1.43 -7.15
N ILE A 58 -11.37 2.50 -6.64
CA ILE A 58 -12.04 3.80 -6.46
C ILE A 58 -12.50 4.35 -7.82
N ASP A 59 -11.66 4.25 -8.85
CA ASP A 59 -12.00 4.71 -10.20
C ASP A 59 -13.15 3.89 -10.81
N THR A 60 -13.16 2.57 -10.58
CA THR A 60 -14.19 1.68 -11.12
C THR A 60 -15.54 1.86 -10.41
N ASP A 61 -15.54 2.05 -9.09
CA ASP A 61 -16.75 2.35 -8.31
C ASP A 61 -17.34 3.73 -8.69
N SER A 62 -16.48 4.71 -8.99
CA SER A 62 -16.88 6.01 -9.54
C SER A 62 -17.58 5.88 -10.89
N GLU A 63 -17.05 5.07 -11.82
CA GLU A 63 -17.67 4.85 -13.13
C GLU A 63 -19.01 4.08 -13.08
N LEU A 64 -19.14 3.11 -12.16
CA LEU A 64 -20.39 2.37 -11.95
C LEU A 64 -21.49 3.27 -11.36
N SER A 65 -21.13 4.22 -10.49
CA SER A 65 -22.06 5.22 -9.96
C SER A 65 -22.63 6.13 -11.05
N VAL A 66 -21.85 6.53 -12.06
CA VAL A 66 -22.32 7.38 -13.17
C VAL A 66 -23.31 6.66 -14.08
N LYS A 67 -23.08 5.36 -14.37
CA LYS A 67 -23.95 4.56 -15.26
C LYS A 67 -25.32 4.26 -14.65
N MET A 68 -25.44 4.22 -13.32
CA MET A 68 -26.71 4.00 -12.63
C MET A 68 -27.60 5.25 -12.56
N VAL A 69 -27.04 6.45 -12.74
CA VAL A 69 -27.82 7.70 -12.81
C VAL A 69 -28.31 7.98 -14.23
N GLY A 70 -27.59 7.55 -15.26
CA GLY A 70 -27.93 7.80 -16.67
C GLY A 70 -29.03 6.91 -17.27
N THR A 71 -29.49 5.87 -16.59
CA THR A 71 -30.52 4.94 -17.09
C THR A 71 -31.92 5.16 -16.51
N ALA A 72 -32.07 6.09 -15.55
CA ALA A 72 -33.35 6.36 -14.89
C ALA A 72 -34.16 7.52 -15.52
N GLN A 73 -33.70 8.08 -16.65
CA GLN A 73 -34.31 9.26 -17.28
C GLN A 73 -35.00 9.01 -18.63
N ASP A 74 -34.97 7.78 -19.14
CA ASP A 74 -35.66 7.39 -20.37
C ASP A 74 -36.68 6.27 -20.10
N LEU A 75 -37.75 6.58 -19.33
CA LEU A 75 -39.02 5.82 -19.31
C LEU A 75 -40.21 6.76 -19.09
#